data_AF-A0A0D6XD86-F1
#
_entry.id   AF-A0A0D6XD86-F1
#
_cell.length_a   1.000
_cell.length_b   1.000
_cell.length_c   1.000
_cell.angle_alpha   90.00
_cell.angle_beta   90.00
_cell.angle_gamma   90.00
#
_symmetry.space_group_name_H-M   'P 1'
#
loop_
_entity.id
_entity.type
_entity.pdbx_description
1 polymer ?
#
loop_
_entity_poly.entity_id
_entity_poly.type
_entity_poly.pdbx_seq_one_letter_code
_entity_poly.pdbx_strand_id
1 'polypeptide(L)'
;MAELVEGSSSATLKELYRKDPEATPFRLLRAVAALALSIAHERGYKAKALSQVVFHLPVELLAKALGIDRTTLWRNLALLEEAGLVATARHFGRLAGRVATTGTIWAVVLQPGRRARLWYEDLAYPWRDLEADKARGRTAFNVLKAVKKGFRLTFRFVLDWA
;
A
#
# COMPACT_ATOMS: atom_id res chain seq x y z
N MET A 1 -1.37 -18.28 -27.54
CA MET A 1 -1.06 -16.84 -27.44
C MET A 1 -2.28 -16.15 -26.88
N ALA A 2 -2.39 -16.04 -25.55
CA ALA A 2 -3.51 -15.35 -24.93
C ALA A 2 -3.23 -13.85 -25.02
N GLU A 3 -3.92 -13.14 -25.91
CA GLU A 3 -4.00 -11.69 -25.86
C GLU A 3 -4.58 -11.33 -24.49
N LEU A 4 -3.72 -10.75 -23.65
CA LEU A 4 -4.15 -10.07 -22.44
C LEU A 4 -5.02 -8.91 -22.90
N VAL A 5 -6.34 -9.09 -22.85
CA VAL A 5 -7.29 -8.01 -23.06
C VAL A 5 -6.91 -6.89 -22.09
N GLU A 6 -6.37 -5.80 -22.62
CA GLU A 6 -6.06 -4.62 -21.83
C GLU A 6 -7.38 -4.09 -21.25
N GLY A 7 -7.58 -4.29 -19.94
CA GLY A 7 -8.74 -3.73 -19.26
C GLY A 7 -8.79 -2.21 -19.47
N SER A 8 -10.00 -1.65 -19.56
CA SER A 8 -10.26 -0.22 -19.80
C SER A 8 -9.33 0.71 -19.01
N SER A 9 -9.11 0.41 -17.73
CA SER A 9 -8.29 1.20 -16.80
C SER A 9 -6.78 1.14 -17.10
N SER A 10 -6.27 0.05 -17.69
CA SER A 10 -4.88 -0.04 -18.17
C SER A 10 -4.64 0.92 -19.33
N ALA A 11 -5.56 0.97 -20.29
CA ALA A 11 -5.49 1.93 -21.40
C ALA A 11 -5.61 3.38 -20.88
N THR A 12 -6.53 3.64 -19.94
CA THR A 12 -6.66 4.94 -19.27
C THR A 12 -5.37 5.37 -18.57
N LEU A 13 -4.73 4.48 -17.81
CA LEU A 13 -3.47 4.77 -17.13
C LEU A 13 -2.33 5.02 -18.13
N LYS A 14 -2.23 4.26 -19.22
CA LYS A 14 -1.19 4.51 -20.24
C LYS A 14 -1.35 5.88 -20.90
N GLU A 15 -2.58 6.27 -21.23
CA GLU A 15 -2.87 7.59 -21.78
C GLU A 15 -2.58 8.70 -20.75
N LEU A 16 -3.01 8.51 -19.50
CA LEU A 16 -2.75 9.46 -18.43
C LEU A 16 -1.24 9.61 -18.16
N TYR A 17 -0.48 8.52 -18.17
CA TYR A 17 0.97 8.54 -17.98
C TYR A 17 1.68 9.32 -19.08
N ARG A 18 1.26 9.16 -20.34
CA ARG A 18 1.81 9.93 -21.46
C ARG A 18 1.58 11.43 -21.32
N LYS A 19 0.45 11.84 -20.72
CA LYS A 19 0.09 13.25 -20.50
C LYS A 19 0.73 13.85 -19.24
N ASP A 20 0.69 13.10 -18.15
CA ASP A 20 1.12 13.55 -16.83
C ASP A 20 1.69 12.37 -16.01
N PRO A 21 3.00 12.11 -16.11
CA PRO A 21 3.69 11.12 -15.26
C PRO A 21 3.65 11.45 -13.76
N GLU A 22 3.32 12.68 -13.38
CA GLU A 22 3.21 13.12 -11.99
C GLU A 22 1.77 13.11 -11.47
N ALA A 23 0.82 12.60 -12.27
CA ALA A 23 -0.54 12.39 -11.83
C ALA A 23 -0.58 11.48 -10.58
N THR A 24 -1.59 11.70 -9.74
CA THR A 24 -1.77 11.00 -8.45
C THR A 24 -1.67 9.46 -8.51
N PRO A 25 -2.21 8.72 -9.51
CA PRO A 25 -2.11 7.27 -9.50
C PRO A 25 -0.65 6.80 -9.69
N PHE A 26 0.17 7.54 -10.44
CA PHE A 26 1.59 7.19 -10.61
C PHE A 26 2.42 7.59 -9.39
N ARG A 27 2.10 8.71 -8.73
CA ARG A 27 2.71 9.05 -7.43
C ARG A 27 2.42 7.98 -6.38
N LEU A 28 1.18 7.49 -6.32
CA LEU A 28 0.79 6.38 -5.46
C LEU A 28 1.55 5.09 -5.82
N LEU A 29 1.54 4.70 -7.10
CA LEU A 29 2.24 3.51 -7.58
C LEU A 29 3.74 3.56 -7.27
N ARG A 30 4.42 4.68 -7.56
CA ARG A 30 5.84 4.88 -7.24
C ARG A 30 6.11 4.73 -5.75
N ALA A 31 5.26 5.30 -4.90
CA ALA A 31 5.43 5.21 -3.46
C ALA A 31 5.29 3.77 -2.93
N VAL A 32 4.25 3.04 -3.35
CA VAL A 32 4.06 1.65 -2.92
C VAL A 32 5.07 0.69 -3.53
N ALA A 33 5.52 0.94 -4.77
CA ALA A 33 6.60 0.17 -5.39
C ALA A 33 7.95 0.43 -4.68
N ALA A 34 8.25 1.68 -4.31
CA ALA A 34 9.46 2.00 -3.54
C ALA A 34 9.45 1.33 -2.16
N LEU A 35 8.30 1.31 -1.47
CA LEU A 35 8.14 0.56 -0.22
C LEU A 35 8.35 -0.93 -0.43
N ALA A 36 7.67 -1.54 -1.42
CA ALA A 36 7.81 -2.95 -1.75
C ALA A 36 9.26 -3.36 -2.03
N LEU A 37 9.98 -2.58 -2.84
CA LEU A 37 11.39 -2.82 -3.15
C LEU A 37 12.29 -2.68 -1.91
N SER A 38 12.01 -1.70 -1.05
CA SER A 38 12.78 -1.49 0.18
C SER A 38 12.55 -2.63 1.17
N ILE A 39 11.31 -3.08 1.34
CA ILE A 39 10.95 -4.22 2.18
C ILE A 39 11.61 -5.50 1.64
N ALA A 40 11.55 -5.73 0.34
CA ALA A 40 12.23 -6.87 -0.28
C ALA A 40 13.74 -6.85 -0.02
N HIS A 41 14.35 -5.68 -0.12
CA HIS A 41 15.77 -5.50 0.17
C HIS A 41 16.09 -5.80 1.65
N GLU A 42 15.35 -5.23 2.59
CA GLU A 42 15.57 -5.43 4.04
C GLU A 42 15.33 -6.88 4.48
N ARG A 43 14.40 -7.57 3.84
CA ARG A 43 14.14 -9.00 4.09
C ARG A 43 15.11 -9.93 3.35
N GLY A 44 16.07 -9.39 2.61
CA GLY A 44 17.09 -10.16 1.89
C GLY A 44 16.55 -10.93 0.68
N TYR A 45 15.39 -10.55 0.14
CA TYR A 45 14.80 -11.22 -1.01
C TYR A 45 15.57 -10.88 -2.29
N LYS A 46 15.84 -11.88 -3.13
CA LYS A 46 16.43 -11.65 -4.46
C LYS A 46 15.38 -11.03 -5.38
N ALA A 47 15.49 -9.73 -5.65
CA ALA A 47 14.50 -8.93 -6.40
C ALA A 47 14.03 -9.55 -7.72
N LYS A 48 14.92 -10.23 -8.47
CA LYS A 48 14.56 -10.87 -9.75
C LYS A 48 13.58 -12.05 -9.61
N ALA A 49 13.47 -12.66 -8.44
CA ALA A 49 12.59 -13.82 -8.20
C ALA A 49 11.20 -13.43 -7.66
N LEU A 50 11.02 -12.20 -7.19
CA LEU A 50 9.75 -11.75 -6.61
C LEU A 50 8.84 -11.17 -7.68
N SER A 51 7.70 -11.82 -7.88
CA SER A 51 6.61 -11.27 -8.71
C SER A 51 5.88 -10.13 -8.02
N GLN A 52 5.74 -10.20 -6.69
CA GLN A 52 5.11 -9.18 -5.86
C GLN A 52 5.69 -9.17 -4.45
N VAL A 53 5.43 -8.10 -3.70
CA VAL A 53 5.68 -8.00 -2.25
C VAL A 53 4.39 -7.66 -1.54
N VAL A 54 4.17 -8.31 -0.40
CA VAL A 54 3.01 -8.08 0.46
C VAL A 54 3.45 -7.43 1.77
N PHE A 55 2.75 -6.37 2.19
CA PHE A 55 3.04 -5.64 3.43
C PHE A 55 1.78 -5.01 4.04
N HIS A 56 1.86 -4.59 5.31
CA HIS A 56 0.74 -3.94 6.01
C HIS A 56 1.00 -2.45 6.17
N LEU A 57 0.09 -1.60 5.69
CA LEU A 57 0.21 -0.16 5.87
C LEU A 57 -1.19 0.47 5.95
N PRO A 58 -1.52 1.23 7.01
CA PRO A 58 -2.74 2.01 7.06
C PRO A 58 -2.81 3.02 5.92
N VAL A 59 -3.93 3.02 5.20
CA VAL A 59 -4.14 3.89 4.04
C VAL A 59 -4.01 5.37 4.39
N GLU A 60 -4.39 5.76 5.61
CA GLU A 60 -4.30 7.13 6.11
C GLU A 60 -2.85 7.60 6.25
N LEU A 61 -1.92 6.72 6.61
CA LEU A 61 -0.50 7.07 6.72
C LEU A 61 0.10 7.27 5.33
N LEU A 62 -0.24 6.42 4.37
CA LEU A 62 0.19 6.58 2.99
C LEU A 62 -0.38 7.86 2.36
N ALA A 63 -1.69 8.11 2.52
CA ALA A 63 -2.33 9.33 2.05
C ALA A 63 -1.64 10.57 2.63
N LYS A 64 -1.38 10.57 3.94
CA LYS A 64 -0.73 11.70 4.59
C LYS A 64 0.72 11.89 4.13
N ALA A 65 1.48 10.81 3.91
CA ALA A 65 2.83 10.87 3.37
C ALA A 65 2.87 11.41 1.94
N LEU A 66 1.85 11.13 1.12
CA LEU A 66 1.69 11.65 -0.23
C LEU A 66 1.11 13.08 -0.28
N GLY A 67 0.65 13.61 0.86
CA GLY A 67 0.02 14.93 0.94
C GLY A 67 -1.37 14.99 0.30
N ILE A 68 -2.07 13.85 0.19
CA ILE A 68 -3.41 13.75 -0.41
C ILE A 68 -4.45 13.34 0.63
N ASP A 69 -5.72 13.59 0.35
CA ASP A 69 -6.81 13.07 1.17
C ASP A 69 -7.05 11.57 0.92
N ARG A 70 -7.68 10.91 1.89
CA ARG A 70 -7.94 9.47 1.83
C ARG A 70 -8.87 9.09 0.68
N THR A 71 -9.85 9.92 0.34
CA THR A 71 -10.80 9.66 -0.76
C THR A 71 -10.08 9.74 -2.10
N THR A 72 -9.19 10.73 -2.29
CA THR A 72 -8.32 10.80 -3.47
C THR A 72 -7.43 9.57 -3.59
N LEU A 73 -6.86 9.09 -2.48
CA LEU A 73 -6.08 7.85 -2.50
C LEU A 73 -6.96 6.67 -2.96
N TRP A 74 -8.14 6.46 -2.36
CA TRP A 74 -9.03 5.34 -2.74
C TRP A 74 -9.46 5.37 -4.21
N ARG A 75 -9.78 6.56 -4.74
CA ARG A 75 -10.14 6.71 -6.16
C ARG A 75 -9.01 6.31 -7.09
N ASN A 76 -7.77 6.68 -6.76
CA ASN A 76 -6.60 6.34 -7.56
C ASN A 76 -6.15 4.89 -7.35
N LEU A 77 -6.36 4.34 -6.16
CA LEU A 77 -6.09 2.94 -5.86
C LEU A 77 -6.97 2.01 -6.70
N ALA A 78 -8.26 2.32 -6.87
CA ALA A 78 -9.16 1.52 -7.70
C ALA A 78 -8.62 1.37 -9.14
N LEU A 79 -8.08 2.44 -9.74
CA LEU A 79 -7.46 2.39 -11.06
C LEU A 79 -6.26 1.43 -11.10
N LEU A 80 -5.43 1.45 -10.06
CA LEU A 80 -4.26 0.56 -9.95
C LEU A 80 -4.66 -0.90 -9.71
N GLU A 81 -5.74 -1.15 -8.96
CA GLU A 81 -6.29 -2.49 -8.72
C GLU A 81 -6.89 -3.09 -9.99
N GLU A 82 -7.69 -2.31 -10.73
CA GLU A 82 -8.26 -2.74 -12.02
C GLU A 82 -7.16 -3.06 -13.05
N ALA A 83 -6.10 -2.24 -13.08
CA ALA A 83 -4.90 -2.48 -13.89
C ALA A 83 -4.07 -3.68 -13.41
N GLY A 84 -4.34 -4.22 -12.21
CA GLY A 84 -3.63 -5.35 -11.63
C GLY A 84 -2.25 -5.03 -11.08
N LEU A 85 -1.94 -3.75 -10.85
CA LEU A 85 -0.64 -3.29 -10.34
C LEU A 85 -0.54 -3.42 -8.81
N VAL A 86 -1.69 -3.31 -8.14
CA VAL A 86 -1.83 -3.41 -6.69
C VAL A 86 -3.04 -4.28 -6.39
N ALA A 87 -3.05 -4.99 -5.27
CA ALA A 87 -4.26 -5.57 -4.68
C ALA A 87 -4.28 -5.25 -3.19
N THR A 88 -5.44 -4.85 -2.66
CA THR A 88 -5.56 -4.49 -1.25
C THR A 88 -6.70 -5.21 -0.52
N ALA A 89 -6.52 -5.36 0.79
CA ALA A 89 -7.58 -5.83 1.69
C ALA A 89 -7.46 -5.15 3.05
N ARG A 90 -8.60 -4.91 3.72
CA ARG A 90 -8.58 -4.43 5.10
C ARG A 90 -8.06 -5.52 6.03
N HIS A 91 -7.11 -5.18 6.89
CA HIS A 91 -6.65 -6.07 7.95
C HIS A 91 -7.36 -5.74 9.26
N PHE A 92 -7.87 -6.78 9.92
CA PHE A 92 -8.58 -6.66 11.18
C PHE A 92 -7.77 -7.27 12.33
N GLY A 93 -7.86 -6.66 13.50
CA GLY A 93 -7.26 -7.12 14.73
C GLY A 93 -8.21 -6.86 15.89
N ARG A 94 -7.73 -7.00 17.13
CA ARG A 94 -8.51 -6.76 18.34
C ARG A 94 -8.10 -5.46 19.02
N LEU A 95 -9.10 -4.77 19.59
CA LEU A 95 -8.93 -3.59 20.44
C LEU A 95 -10.02 -3.55 21.50
N ALA A 96 -9.64 -3.55 22.78
CA ALA A 96 -10.51 -3.73 23.93
C ALA A 96 -11.52 -4.88 23.74
N GLY A 97 -11.04 -6.03 23.23
CA GLY A 97 -11.87 -7.21 22.96
C GLY A 97 -12.76 -7.12 21.71
N ARG A 98 -12.80 -5.98 21.01
CA ARG A 98 -13.61 -5.75 19.80
C ARG A 98 -12.78 -5.88 18.54
N VAL A 99 -13.41 -6.27 17.43
CA VAL A 99 -12.75 -6.26 16.11
C VAL A 99 -12.58 -4.82 15.64
N ALA A 100 -11.37 -4.46 15.21
CA ALA A 100 -11.03 -3.15 14.69
C ALA A 100 -10.09 -3.25 13.49
N THR A 101 -10.21 -2.32 12.54
CA THR A 101 -9.27 -2.20 11.43
C THR A 101 -7.92 -1.74 11.95
N THR A 102 -6.87 -2.49 11.63
CA THR A 102 -5.49 -2.13 12.00
C THR A 102 -4.75 -1.43 10.85
N GLY A 103 -5.23 -1.59 9.63
CA GLY A 103 -4.66 -1.03 8.41
C GLY A 103 -5.12 -1.80 7.17
N THR A 104 -4.30 -1.72 6.13
CA THR A 104 -4.55 -2.34 4.83
C THR A 104 -3.38 -3.25 4.47
N ILE A 105 -3.66 -4.45 3.97
CA ILE A 105 -2.68 -5.34 3.35
C ILE A 105 -2.54 -4.89 1.91
N TRP A 106 -1.30 -4.72 1.45
CA TRP A 106 -0.94 -4.30 0.11
C TRP A 106 -0.14 -5.39 -0.54
N ALA A 107 -0.60 -5.91 -1.68
CA ALA A 107 0.22 -6.66 -2.61
C ALA A 107 0.60 -5.74 -3.77
N VAL A 108 1.90 -5.59 -4.03
CA VAL A 108 2.43 -4.72 -5.10
C VAL A 108 3.24 -5.56 -6.07
N VAL A 109 2.85 -5.53 -7.34
CA VAL A 109 3.56 -6.27 -8.39
C VAL A 109 4.91 -5.58 -8.70
N LEU A 110 5.97 -6.38 -8.83
CA LEU A 110 7.32 -5.92 -9.16
C LEU A 110 7.80 -6.41 -10.53
N GLN A 111 7.08 -7.36 -11.13
CA GLN A 111 7.41 -7.94 -12.42
C GLN A 111 6.39 -7.54 -13.50
N PRO A 112 6.87 -7.05 -14.67
CA PRO A 112 6.01 -6.82 -15.83
C PRO A 112 5.22 -8.07 -16.23
N GLY A 113 3.97 -7.89 -16.67
CA GLY A 113 3.11 -8.98 -17.14
C GLY A 113 2.49 -9.85 -16.04
N ARG A 114 2.80 -9.58 -14.77
CA ARG A 114 2.11 -10.19 -13.62
C ARG A 114 1.01 -9.27 -13.10
N ARG A 115 0.07 -9.84 -12.35
CA ARG A 115 -0.96 -9.12 -11.63
C ARG A 115 -0.81 -9.35 -10.14
N ALA A 116 -0.96 -8.29 -9.35
CA ALA A 116 -0.99 -8.37 -7.90
C ALA A 116 -2.20 -9.20 -7.43
N ARG A 117 -1.99 -10.02 -6.41
CA ARG A 117 -3.01 -10.88 -5.81
C ARG A 117 -2.73 -11.08 -4.33
N LEU A 118 -3.77 -10.99 -3.52
CA LEU A 118 -3.73 -11.43 -2.12
C LEU A 118 -4.16 -12.88 -2.03
N TRP A 119 -3.39 -13.66 -1.29
CA TRP A 119 -3.65 -15.06 -0.98
C TRP A 119 -4.29 -15.20 0.39
N TYR A 120 -4.86 -16.36 0.69
CA TYR A 120 -5.48 -16.58 2.00
C TYR A 120 -4.47 -16.39 3.15
N GLU A 121 -3.23 -16.85 2.92
CA GLU A 121 -2.11 -16.75 3.84
C GLU A 121 -1.76 -15.28 4.13
N ASP A 122 -1.84 -14.40 3.13
CA ASP A 122 -1.64 -12.96 3.33
C ASP A 122 -2.73 -12.39 4.24
N LEU A 123 -3.98 -12.83 4.09
CA LEU A 123 -5.10 -12.35 4.91
C LEU A 123 -5.06 -12.90 6.34
N ALA A 124 -4.55 -14.12 6.52
CA ALA A 124 -4.45 -14.79 7.81
C ALA A 124 -3.17 -14.44 8.58
N TYR A 125 -2.15 -13.87 7.91
CA TYR A 125 -0.89 -13.51 8.54
C TYR A 125 -1.11 -12.46 9.64
N PRO A 126 -0.49 -12.61 10.84
CA PRO A 126 -0.66 -11.70 11.95
C PRO A 126 0.17 -10.41 11.74
N TRP A 127 -0.21 -9.60 10.76
CA TRP A 127 0.53 -8.41 10.35
C TRP A 127 0.81 -7.43 11.48
N ARG A 128 -0.12 -7.31 12.44
CA ARG A 128 -0.06 -6.28 13.47
C ARG A 128 -0.86 -6.62 14.71
N ASP A 129 -0.28 -6.31 15.87
CA ASP A 129 -0.95 -6.35 17.17
C ASP A 129 -1.37 -4.93 17.59
N LEU A 130 -2.67 -4.64 17.41
CA LEU A 130 -3.25 -3.33 17.69
C LEU A 130 -3.33 -3.00 19.20
N GLU A 131 -3.42 -4.01 20.08
CA GLU A 131 -3.39 -3.77 21.53
C GLU A 131 -1.99 -3.35 21.96
N ALA A 132 -0.96 -4.07 21.49
CA ALA A 132 0.43 -3.72 21.75
C ALA A 132 0.78 -2.32 21.19
N ASP A 133 0.29 -1.98 19.99
CA ASP A 133 0.45 -0.65 19.43
C ASP A 133 -0.21 0.43 20.28
N LYS A 134 -1.45 0.20 20.75
CA LYS A 134 -2.15 1.14 21.61
C LYS A 134 -1.39 1.35 22.91
N ALA A 135 -0.90 0.28 23.54
CA ALA A 135 -0.10 0.36 24.77
C ALA A 135 1.19 1.18 24.57
N ARG A 136 1.82 1.07 23.40
CA ARG A 136 3.04 1.82 23.03
C ARG A 136 2.77 3.20 22.42
N GLY A 137 1.50 3.59 22.28
CA GLY A 137 1.10 4.81 21.58
C GLY A 137 1.37 4.81 20.06
N ARG A 138 1.75 3.67 19.47
CA ARG A 138 2.10 3.50 18.05
C ARG A 138 0.87 3.23 17.18
N THR A 139 -0.14 4.09 17.25
CA THR A 139 -1.35 3.99 16.42
C THR A 139 -1.31 5.00 15.27
N ALA A 140 -1.91 4.66 14.12
CA ALA A 140 -2.03 5.60 13.00
C ALA A 140 -2.72 6.91 13.44
N PHE A 141 -3.70 6.82 14.34
CA PHE A 141 -4.35 7.99 14.94
C PHE A 141 -3.36 8.92 15.65
N ASN A 142 -2.50 8.38 16.52
CA ASN A 142 -1.51 9.19 17.25
C ASN A 142 -0.48 9.80 16.31
N VAL A 143 -0.04 9.06 15.29
CA VAL A 143 0.87 9.57 14.25
C VAL A 143 0.23 10.73 13.50
N LEU A 144 -1.00 10.58 13.02
CA LEU A 144 -1.70 11.64 12.29
C LEU A 144 -1.94 12.87 13.17
N LYS A 145 -2.20 12.68 14.48
CA LYS A 145 -2.29 13.76 15.46
C LYS A 145 -0.94 14.49 15.61
N ALA A 146 0.18 13.77 15.65
CA ALA A 146 1.51 14.36 15.70
C ALA A 146 1.82 15.13 14.42
N VAL A 147 1.41 14.62 13.24
CA VAL A 147 1.62 15.33 11.96
C VAL A 147 0.87 16.66 11.93
N LYS A 148 -0.35 16.72 12.47
CA LYS A 148 -1.09 17.99 12.64
C LYS A 148 -0.35 19.00 13.52
N LYS A 149 0.56 18.54 14.39
CA LYS A 149 1.40 19.36 15.26
C LYS A 149 2.80 19.64 14.67
N GLY A 150 3.03 19.32 13.39
CA GLY A 150 4.29 19.60 12.71
C GLY A 150 5.24 18.41 12.58
N PHE A 151 4.88 17.21 13.04
CA PHE A 151 5.68 16.02 12.76
C PHE A 151 5.70 15.71 11.26
N ARG A 152 6.90 15.45 10.71
CA ARG A 152 7.07 15.10 9.29
C ARG A 152 7.14 13.60 9.11
N LEU A 153 6.21 13.04 8.33
CA LEU A 153 6.31 11.66 7.86
C LEU A 153 7.41 11.56 6.82
N THR A 154 8.48 10.84 7.16
CA THR A 154 9.55 10.50 6.21
C THR A 154 9.25 9.18 5.51
N PHE A 155 9.89 8.93 4.37
CA PHE A 155 9.83 7.62 3.73
C PHE A 155 10.26 6.50 4.69
N ARG A 156 11.35 6.73 5.44
CA ARG A 156 11.84 5.78 6.44
C ARG A 156 10.79 5.46 7.50
N PHE A 157 10.06 6.45 8.00
CA PHE A 157 8.98 6.22 8.97
C PHE A 157 7.87 5.32 8.40
N VAL A 158 7.49 5.54 7.13
CA VAL A 158 6.45 4.75 6.47
C VAL A 158 6.96 3.32 6.20
N LEU A 159 8.23 3.17 5.81
CA LEU A 159 8.88 1.87 5.65
C LEU A 159 8.93 1.08 6.96
N ASP A 160 9.36 1.71 8.06
CA ASP A 160 9.44 1.06 9.38
C ASP A 160 8.05 0.70 9.95
N TRP A 161 6.99 1.29 9.39
CA TRP A 161 5.62 0.93 9.71
C TRP A 161 5.16 -0.34 8.99
N ALA A 162 5.70 -0.58 7.78
CA ALA A 162 5.23 -1.57 6.80
C ALA A 162 5.86 -2.96 6.97
#